data_AF-A0AAW7ZVZ7-F1
#
_entry.id   AF-A0AAW7ZVZ7-F1
#
_cell.length_a   1.000
_cell.length_b   1.000
_cell.length_c   1.000
_cell.angle_alpha   90.00
_cell.angle_beta   90.00
_cell.angle_gamma   90.00
#
_symmetry.space_group_name_H-M   'P 1'
#
loop_
_entity.id
_entity.type
_entity.pdbx_description
1 polymer ?
#
loop_
_entity_poly.entity_id
_entity_poly.type
_entity_poly.pdbx_seq_one_letter_code
_entity_poly.pdbx_strand_id
1 'polypeptide(L)'
;MRKLIQNPSTNLWLSLIQVIMLTIDIRVRNPPSRLSKIYEMLFFFIKRESEDKKYNEQWNSSVALNILAIIAILIFIFSTSNSSGSEFIETLKLPAYIISIMLSTIWIGINIERTLIFKELWRFKTAKIILSLSFTGLIVYCTAEASAIINDVFNIDPSFFPFTRSFLVAYLFFKKISILVYLLAIG
;
A
#
# COMPACT_ATOMS: atom_id res chain seq x y z
N MET A 1 -46.15 -63.04 -15.06
CA MET A 1 -44.70 -62.82 -15.30
C MET A 1 -44.02 -62.43 -13.99
N ARG A 2 -42.92 -63.12 -13.66
CA ARG A 2 -41.88 -62.77 -12.66
C ARG A 2 -42.26 -62.77 -11.17
N LYS A 3 -42.36 -63.96 -10.58
CA LYS A 3 -41.78 -64.21 -9.24
C LYS A 3 -40.26 -64.22 -9.40
N LEU A 4 -39.62 -63.05 -9.33
CA LEU A 4 -38.16 -62.97 -9.21
C LEU A 4 -37.78 -63.19 -7.75
N ILE A 5 -37.30 -64.39 -7.49
CA ILE A 5 -36.33 -64.81 -6.47
C ILE A 5 -35.72 -63.61 -5.72
N GLN A 6 -36.22 -63.33 -4.52
CA GLN A 6 -35.44 -62.63 -3.50
C GLN A 6 -34.36 -63.60 -3.02
N ASN A 7 -33.18 -63.51 -3.64
CA ASN A 7 -32.02 -64.28 -3.22
C ASN A 7 -31.51 -63.69 -1.90
N PRO A 8 -31.54 -64.41 -0.77
CA PRO A 8 -31.10 -63.88 0.51
C PRO A 8 -29.61 -63.48 0.51
N SER A 9 -28.82 -63.99 -0.45
CA SER A 9 -27.40 -63.62 -0.57
C SER A 9 -27.19 -62.18 -1.06
N THR A 10 -28.03 -61.63 -1.94
CA THR A 10 -27.83 -60.28 -2.50
C THR A 10 -28.10 -59.17 -1.48
N ASN A 11 -29.01 -59.41 -0.54
CA ASN A 11 -29.31 -58.48 0.55
C ASN A 11 -28.17 -58.40 1.58
N LEU A 12 -27.45 -59.51 1.79
CA LEU A 12 -26.28 -59.56 2.66
C LEU A 12 -25.13 -58.72 2.08
N TRP A 13 -24.86 -58.84 0.78
CA TRP A 13 -23.84 -58.03 0.10
C TRP A 13 -24.13 -56.52 0.16
N LEU A 14 -25.38 -56.12 -0.06
CA LEU A 14 -25.79 -54.72 0.04
C LEU A 14 -25.66 -54.19 1.48
N SER A 15 -26.01 -54.99 2.48
CA SER A 15 -25.84 -54.62 3.90
C SER A 15 -24.36 -54.47 4.29
N LEU A 16 -23.48 -55.34 3.78
CA LEU A 16 -22.04 -55.27 4.02
C LEU A 16 -21.44 -54.01 3.39
N ILE A 17 -21.85 -53.65 2.18
CA ILE A 17 -21.42 -52.42 1.52
C ILE A 17 -21.88 -51.19 2.32
N GLN A 18 -23.12 -51.17 2.81
CA GLN A 18 -23.62 -50.08 3.65
C GLN A 18 -22.85 -49.96 4.97
N VAL A 19 -22.55 -51.08 5.65
CA VAL A 19 -21.77 -51.07 6.89
C VAL A 19 -20.34 -50.59 6.66
N ILE A 20 -19.70 -51.00 5.56
CA ILE A 20 -18.37 -50.54 5.19
C ILE A 20 -18.39 -49.03 4.88
N MET A 21 -19.36 -48.56 4.09
CA MET A 21 -19.52 -47.12 3.81
C MET A 21 -19.74 -46.31 5.09
N LEU A 22 -20.61 -46.79 5.99
CA LEU A 22 -20.89 -46.11 7.25
C LEU A 22 -19.64 -46.07 8.16
N THR A 23 -18.87 -47.16 8.18
CA THR A 23 -17.63 -47.26 8.95
C THR A 23 -16.55 -46.32 8.41
N ILE A 24 -16.46 -46.17 7.09
CA ILE A 24 -15.58 -45.20 6.43
C ILE A 24 -16.04 -43.76 6.71
N ASP A 25 -17.34 -43.48 6.59
CA ASP A 25 -17.92 -42.14 6.84
C ASP A 25 -17.69 -41.70 8.29
N ILE A 26 -17.91 -42.59 9.26
CA ILE A 26 -17.67 -42.32 10.68
C ILE A 26 -16.19 -42.03 10.95
N ARG A 27 -15.26 -42.76 10.31
CA ARG A 27 -13.82 -42.58 10.49
C ARG A 27 -13.30 -41.30 9.83
N VAL A 28 -13.89 -40.86 8.72
CA VAL A 28 -13.59 -39.56 8.09
C VAL A 28 -14.13 -38.41 8.94
N ARG A 29 -15.33 -38.56 9.51
CA ARG A 29 -15.99 -37.53 10.32
C ARG A 29 -15.37 -37.36 11.71
N ASN A 30 -14.81 -38.43 12.29
CA ASN A 30 -14.15 -38.39 13.60
C ASN A 30 -12.74 -39.02 13.52
N PRO A 31 -11.74 -38.25 13.05
CA PRO A 31 -10.39 -38.76 12.91
C PRO A 31 -9.84 -39.18 14.30
N PRO A 32 -9.07 -40.28 14.39
CA PRO A 32 -8.44 -40.67 15.64
C PRO A 32 -7.63 -39.50 16.22
N SER A 33 -7.65 -39.33 17.54
CA SER A 33 -7.06 -38.20 18.29
C SER A 33 -5.58 -37.92 17.99
N ARG A 34 -4.85 -38.87 17.41
CA ARG A 34 -3.49 -38.68 16.88
C ARG A 34 -3.47 -37.90 15.56
N LEU A 35 -4.38 -38.19 14.63
CA LEU A 35 -4.44 -37.51 13.33
C LEU A 35 -4.87 -36.06 13.49
N SER A 36 -5.88 -35.77 14.33
CA SER A 36 -6.29 -34.38 14.61
C SER A 36 -5.13 -33.54 15.16
N LYS A 37 -4.35 -34.09 16.10
CA LYS A 37 -3.13 -33.44 16.64
C LYS A 37 -2.06 -33.19 15.57
N ILE A 38 -1.88 -34.12 14.62
CA ILE A 38 -0.93 -33.94 13.52
C ILE A 38 -1.39 -32.82 12.59
N TYR A 39 -2.68 -32.74 12.26
CA TYR A 39 -3.21 -31.64 11.45
C TYR A 39 -3.11 -30.29 12.14
N GLU A 40 -3.41 -30.21 13.44
CA GLU A 40 -3.21 -28.98 14.23
C GLU A 40 -1.74 -28.56 14.26
N MET A 41 -0.84 -29.51 14.44
CA MET A 41 0.60 -29.26 14.43
C MET A 41 1.07 -28.77 13.06
N LEU A 42 0.65 -29.42 11.98
CA LEU A 42 0.99 -29.03 10.60
C LEU A 42 0.41 -27.66 10.25
N PHE A 43 -0.83 -27.40 10.64
CA PHE A 43 -1.49 -26.10 10.47
C PHE A 43 -0.76 -25.00 11.24
N PHE A 44 -0.34 -25.27 12.48
CA PHE A 44 0.46 -24.35 13.29
C PHE A 44 1.81 -24.04 12.63
N PHE A 45 2.50 -25.05 12.09
CA PHE A 45 3.74 -24.86 11.35
C PHE A 45 3.57 -24.02 10.09
N ILE A 46 2.56 -24.32 9.27
CA ILE A 46 2.25 -23.55 8.05
C ILE A 46 1.88 -22.10 8.41
N LYS A 47 1.07 -21.90 9.45
CA LYS A 47 0.68 -20.58 9.93
C LYS A 47 1.90 -19.79 10.40
N ARG A 48 2.76 -20.40 11.20
CA ARG A 48 4.00 -19.80 11.71
C ARG A 48 4.95 -19.43 10.58
N GLU A 49 5.16 -20.28 9.59
CA GLU A 49 6.00 -19.97 8.43
C GLU A 49 5.44 -18.79 7.62
N SER A 50 4.12 -18.70 7.49
CA SER A 50 3.46 -17.57 6.81
C SER A 50 3.57 -16.25 7.59
N GLU A 51 3.55 -16.31 8.92
CA GLU A 51 3.73 -15.17 9.81
C GLU A 51 5.19 -14.72 9.84
N ASP A 52 6.14 -15.66 9.87
CA ASP A 52 7.59 -15.39 9.79
C ASP A 52 7.97 -14.75 8.45
N LYS A 53 7.37 -15.18 7.33
CA LYS A 53 7.57 -14.55 6.01
C LYS A 53 7.05 -13.12 5.97
N LYS A 54 5.83 -12.89 6.47
CA LYS A 54 5.26 -11.54 6.58
C LYS A 54 6.08 -10.63 7.49
N TYR A 55 6.57 -11.17 8.61
CA TYR A 55 7.41 -10.44 9.54
C TYR A 55 8.75 -10.06 8.89
N ASN A 56 9.41 -10.99 8.19
CA ASN A 56 10.65 -10.72 7.48
C ASN A 56 10.49 -9.72 6.34
N GLU A 57 9.43 -9.81 5.53
CA GLU A 57 9.15 -8.81 4.50
C GLU A 57 8.91 -7.43 5.10
N GLN A 58 8.13 -7.35 6.17
CA GLN A 58 7.84 -6.10 6.84
C GLN A 58 9.08 -5.51 7.53
N TRP A 59 9.93 -6.36 8.12
CA TRP A 59 11.19 -5.98 8.76
C TRP A 59 12.22 -5.50 7.73
N ASN A 60 12.42 -6.25 6.64
CA ASN A 60 13.34 -5.88 5.57
C ASN A 60 12.91 -4.58 4.87
N SER A 61 11.60 -4.39 4.68
CA SER A 61 11.03 -3.13 4.18
C SER A 61 11.27 -1.97 5.14
N SER A 62 11.16 -2.18 6.45
CA SER A 62 11.48 -1.15 7.45
C SER A 62 12.96 -0.75 7.43
N VAL A 63 13.87 -1.72 7.30
CA VAL A 63 15.31 -1.46 7.24
C VAL A 63 15.68 -0.67 5.99
N ALA A 64 15.16 -1.05 4.82
CA ALA A 64 15.38 -0.32 3.57
C ALA A 64 14.89 1.13 3.66
N LEU A 65 13.73 1.37 4.28
CA LEU A 65 13.20 2.73 4.48
C LEU A 65 14.06 3.56 5.42
N ASN A 66 14.61 2.97 6.48
CA ASN A 66 15.52 3.69 7.38
C ASN A 66 16.83 4.07 6.68
N ILE A 67 17.38 3.17 5.85
CA ILE A 67 18.56 3.46 5.03
C ILE A 67 18.26 4.60 4.04
N LEU A 68 17.08 4.57 3.40
CA LEU A 68 16.64 5.64 2.50
C LEU A 68 16.61 7.01 3.20
N ALA A 69 16.09 7.08 4.43
CA ALA A 69 16.08 8.31 5.21
C ALA A 69 17.49 8.82 5.52
N ILE A 70 18.39 7.92 5.94
CA ILE A 70 19.78 8.27 6.24
C ILE A 70 20.48 8.84 5.00
N ILE A 71 20.29 8.21 3.83
CA ILE A 71 20.85 8.70 2.56
C ILE A 71 20.29 10.08 2.22
N ALA A 72 18.97 10.28 2.36
CA ALA A 72 18.33 11.57 2.07
C ALA A 72 18.91 12.71 2.94
N ILE A 73 19.11 12.44 4.24
CA ILE A 73 19.68 13.39 5.21
C ILE A 73 21.15 13.67 4.89
N LEU A 74 21.95 12.66 4.53
CA LEU A 74 23.35 12.87 4.15
C LEU A 74 23.48 13.76 2.92
N ILE A 75 22.65 13.53 1.90
CA ILE A 75 22.61 14.37 0.70
C ILE A 75 22.14 15.79 1.04
N PHE A 76 21.18 15.93 1.96
CA PHE A 76 20.73 17.24 2.44
C PHE A 76 21.87 18.03 3.09
N ILE A 77 22.58 17.40 4.03
CA ILE A 77 23.70 18.01 4.76
C ILE A 77 24.82 18.38 3.78
N PHE A 78 25.13 17.51 2.82
CA PHE A 78 26.10 17.79 1.77
C PHE A 78 25.70 19.00 0.92
N SER A 79 24.44 19.07 0.52
CA SER A 79 23.88 20.18 -0.27
C SER A 79 23.92 21.51 0.48
N THR A 80 23.63 21.53 1.78
CA THR A 80 23.64 22.76 2.60
C THR A 80 25.00 23.13 3.19
N SER A 81 26.05 22.35 2.92
CA SER A 81 27.39 22.62 3.41
C SER A 81 27.93 23.96 2.87
N ASN A 82 28.77 24.67 3.64
CA ASN A 82 29.34 25.95 3.24
C ASN A 82 30.27 25.82 2.02
N SER A 83 30.64 26.96 1.40
CA SER A 83 31.45 27.01 0.18
C SER A 83 32.72 26.14 0.30
N SER A 84 32.71 25.02 -0.42
CA SER A 84 33.93 24.33 -0.81
C SER A 84 34.63 25.21 -1.83
N GLY A 85 35.94 25.44 -1.72
CA GLY A 85 36.71 26.27 -2.65
C GLY A 85 36.80 25.76 -4.10
N SER A 86 35.90 24.87 -4.53
CA SER A 86 35.80 24.33 -5.89
C SER A 86 34.43 24.62 -6.49
N GLU A 87 34.41 25.31 -7.63
CA GLU A 87 33.20 25.67 -8.39
C GLU A 87 32.35 24.46 -8.81
N PHE A 88 33.00 23.30 -9.00
CA PHE A 88 32.33 22.04 -9.36
C PHE A 88 31.37 21.55 -8.26
N ILE A 89 31.79 21.64 -6.99
CA ILE A 89 30.96 21.22 -5.86
C ILE A 89 29.78 22.19 -5.68
N GLU A 90 29.99 23.49 -5.88
CA GLU A 90 28.91 24.48 -5.76
C GLU A 90 27.82 24.28 -6.81
N THR A 91 28.20 23.92 -8.04
CA THR A 91 27.25 23.58 -9.11
C THR A 91 26.42 22.33 -8.77
N LEU A 92 27.00 21.39 -8.01
CA LEU A 92 26.35 20.14 -7.62
C LEU A 92 25.41 20.28 -6.41
N LYS A 93 25.46 21.39 -5.66
CA LYS A 93 24.64 21.59 -4.44
C LYS A 93 23.15 21.70 -4.74
N LEU A 94 22.76 22.40 -5.80
CA LEU A 94 21.35 22.60 -6.17
C LEU A 94 20.70 21.28 -6.66
N PRO A 95 21.32 20.50 -7.56
CA PRO A 95 20.82 19.17 -7.90
C PRO A 95 20.74 18.24 -6.69
N ALA A 96 21.76 18.24 -5.81
CA ALA A 96 21.76 17.44 -4.59
C ALA A 96 20.61 17.83 -3.64
N TYR A 97 20.30 19.13 -3.52
CA TYR A 97 19.17 19.63 -2.73
C TYR A 97 17.84 19.05 -3.22
N ILE A 98 17.60 19.14 -4.53
CA ILE A 98 16.37 18.66 -5.17
C ILE A 98 16.23 17.15 -4.96
N ILE A 99 17.32 16.40 -5.17
CA ILE A 99 17.34 14.94 -4.96
C ILE A 99 17.02 14.61 -3.51
N SER A 100 17.60 15.33 -2.55
CA SER A 100 17.32 15.12 -1.12
C SER A 100 15.84 15.34 -0.78
N ILE A 101 15.23 16.42 -1.29
CA ILE A 101 13.80 16.68 -1.11
C ILE A 101 12.96 15.57 -1.73
N MET A 102 13.31 15.10 -2.93
CA MET A 102 12.59 14.00 -3.59
C MET A 102 12.65 12.70 -2.78
N LEU A 103 13.83 12.29 -2.32
CA LEU A 103 13.99 11.09 -1.49
C LEU A 103 13.21 11.21 -0.17
N SER A 104 13.25 12.39 0.46
CA SER A 104 12.53 12.66 1.71
C SER A 104 11.02 12.58 1.50
N THR A 105 10.51 13.08 0.38
CA THR A 105 9.09 13.01 0.01
C THR A 105 8.64 11.57 -0.18
N ILE A 106 9.45 10.75 -0.86
CA ILE A 106 9.18 9.31 -1.04
C ILE A 106 9.14 8.60 0.33
N TRP A 107 10.10 8.88 1.20
CA TRP A 107 10.13 8.31 2.54
C TRP A 107 8.88 8.67 3.35
N ILE A 108 8.46 9.94 3.33
CA ILE A 108 7.23 10.40 3.98
C ILE A 108 6.01 9.68 3.39
N GLY A 109 5.91 9.59 2.06
CA GLY A 109 4.80 8.92 1.38
C GLY A 109 4.64 7.46 1.81
N ILE A 110 5.74 6.71 1.85
CA ILE A 110 5.70 5.30 2.25
C ILE A 110 5.37 5.16 3.75
N ASN A 111 5.86 6.05 4.62
CA ASN A 111 5.51 6.01 6.04
C ASN A 111 4.03 6.34 6.28
N ILE A 112 3.46 7.27 5.51
CA ILE A 112 2.03 7.56 5.53
C ILE A 112 1.22 6.31 5.15
N GLU A 113 1.58 5.61 4.08
CA GLU A 113 0.88 4.38 3.67
C GLU A 113 0.93 3.27 4.73
N ARG A 114 2.01 3.20 5.52
CA ARG A 114 2.16 2.23 6.62
C ARG A 114 1.29 2.56 7.84
N THR A 115 0.72 3.76 7.92
CA THR A 115 -0.16 4.15 9.02
C THR A 115 -1.49 3.39 8.95
N LEU A 116 -1.99 2.89 10.08
CA LEU A 116 -3.20 2.06 10.15
C LEU A 116 -4.44 2.73 9.52
N ILE A 117 -4.55 4.04 9.65
CA ILE A 117 -5.64 4.85 9.08
C ILE A 117 -5.60 4.81 7.55
N PHE A 118 -4.42 5.07 6.96
CA PHE A 118 -4.25 5.04 5.51
C PHE A 118 -4.40 3.63 4.96
N LYS A 119 -3.88 2.61 5.66
CA LYS A 119 -4.02 1.21 5.26
C LYS A 119 -5.50 0.78 5.17
N GLU A 120 -6.31 1.20 6.13
CA GLU A 120 -7.75 0.91 6.15
C GLU A 120 -8.51 1.71 5.09
N LEU A 121 -8.19 3.01 4.93
CA LEU A 121 -8.76 3.87 3.90
C LEU A 121 -8.46 3.35 2.48
N TRP A 122 -7.23 2.87 2.26
CA TRP A 122 -6.76 2.34 0.98
C TRP A 122 -7.29 0.93 0.68
N ARG A 123 -7.97 0.27 1.62
CA ARG A 123 -8.67 -1.00 1.38
C ARG A 123 -9.91 -0.81 0.50
N PHE A 124 -10.57 0.35 0.61
CA PHE A 124 -11.79 0.63 -0.12
C PHE A 124 -11.49 1.21 -1.51
N LYS A 125 -11.95 0.54 -2.59
CA LYS A 125 -11.82 1.05 -3.96
C LYS A 125 -12.49 2.41 -4.15
N THR A 126 -13.65 2.61 -3.53
CA THR A 126 -14.42 3.86 -3.60
C THR A 126 -13.66 5.04 -3.00
N ALA A 127 -12.95 4.82 -1.87
CA ALA A 127 -12.14 5.86 -1.24
C ALA A 127 -11.03 6.35 -2.17
N LYS A 128 -10.39 5.44 -2.93
CA LYS A 128 -9.38 5.81 -3.93
C LYS A 128 -9.95 6.69 -5.04
N ILE A 129 -11.15 6.36 -5.52
CA ILE A 129 -11.83 7.13 -6.58
C ILE A 129 -12.18 8.52 -6.07
N ILE A 130 -12.79 8.63 -4.88
CA ILE A 130 -13.16 9.92 -4.30
C ILE A 130 -11.92 10.77 -4.04
N LEU A 131 -10.86 10.17 -3.47
CA LEU A 131 -9.61 10.86 -3.20
C LEU A 131 -8.97 11.35 -4.50
N SER A 132 -8.88 10.50 -5.52
CA SER A 132 -8.33 10.88 -6.82
C SER A 132 -9.15 11.99 -7.47
N LEU A 133 -10.48 11.91 -7.44
CA LEU A 133 -11.36 12.92 -8.02
C LEU A 133 -11.21 14.27 -7.30
N SER A 134 -11.12 14.24 -5.98
CA SER A 134 -10.90 15.43 -5.15
C SER A 134 -9.54 16.06 -5.46
N PHE A 135 -8.49 15.24 -5.58
CA PHE A 135 -7.14 15.71 -5.90
C PHE A 135 -7.08 16.32 -7.30
N THR A 136 -7.67 15.65 -8.30
CA THR A 136 -7.77 16.18 -9.67
C THR A 136 -8.58 17.48 -9.70
N GLY A 137 -9.73 17.53 -9.03
CA GLY A 137 -10.56 18.74 -8.94
C GLY A 137 -9.79 19.91 -8.33
N LEU A 138 -9.04 19.65 -7.25
CA LEU A 138 -8.22 20.67 -6.60
C LEU A 138 -7.08 21.17 -7.51
N ILE A 139 -6.40 20.26 -8.23
CA ILE A 139 -5.37 20.64 -9.20
C ILE A 139 -5.94 21.49 -10.34
N VAL A 140 -7.09 21.09 -10.90
CA VAL A 140 -7.76 21.85 -11.98
C VAL A 140 -8.16 23.24 -11.49
N TYR A 141 -8.71 23.34 -10.28
CA TYR A 141 -9.05 24.62 -9.66
C TYR A 141 -7.80 25.50 -9.47
N CYS A 142 -6.71 24.96 -8.92
CA CYS A 142 -5.45 25.71 -8.77
C CYS A 142 -4.86 26.12 -10.13
N THR A 143 -5.05 25.30 -11.16
CA THR A 143 -4.60 25.59 -12.54
C THR A 143 -5.38 26.74 -13.16
N ALA A 144 -6.68 26.82 -12.90
CA ALA A 144 -7.51 27.95 -13.32
C ALA A 144 -7.13 29.23 -12.55
N GLU A 145 -6.96 29.14 -11.22
CA GLU A 145 -6.56 30.27 -10.37
C GLU A 145 -5.17 30.81 -10.76
N ALA A 146 -4.19 29.94 -10.97
CA ALA A 146 -2.85 30.33 -11.44
C ALA A 146 -2.90 31.02 -12.82
N SER A 147 -3.74 30.52 -13.73
CA SER A 147 -3.98 31.17 -15.02
C SER A 147 -4.58 32.56 -14.87
N ALA A 148 -5.59 32.72 -14.01
CA ALA A 148 -6.21 34.00 -13.77
C ALA A 148 -5.20 35.02 -13.20
N ILE A 149 -4.36 34.60 -12.24
CA ILE A 149 -3.33 35.47 -11.64
C ILE A 149 -2.28 35.89 -12.67
N ILE A 150 -1.80 34.97 -13.51
CA ILE A 150 -0.81 35.30 -14.54
C ILE A 150 -1.41 36.27 -15.56
N ASN A 151 -2.64 36.03 -15.99
CA ASN A 151 -3.34 36.92 -16.91
C ASN A 151 -3.59 38.30 -16.30
N ASP A 152 -3.93 38.39 -15.01
CA ASP A 152 -4.17 39.66 -14.32
C ASP A 152 -2.88 40.49 -14.14
N VAL A 153 -1.77 39.85 -13.77
CA VAL A 153 -0.49 40.54 -13.52
C VAL A 153 0.23 40.92 -14.81
N PHE A 154 0.24 40.04 -15.80
CA PHE A 154 1.03 40.22 -17.02
C PHE A 154 0.19 40.61 -18.24
N ASN A 155 -1.14 40.56 -18.15
CA ASN A 155 -2.08 40.86 -19.23
C ASN A 155 -1.82 40.08 -20.54
N ILE A 156 -1.25 38.88 -20.40
CA ILE A 156 -0.94 37.96 -21.49
C ILE A 156 -1.44 36.55 -21.18
N ASP A 157 -1.60 35.75 -22.22
CA ASP A 157 -2.06 34.37 -22.07
C ASP A 157 -1.09 33.54 -21.18
N PRO A 158 -1.57 32.87 -20.14
CA PRO A 158 -0.74 32.06 -19.24
C PRO A 158 0.03 30.92 -19.93
N SER A 159 -0.36 30.54 -21.15
CA SER A 159 0.35 29.55 -21.98
C SER A 159 1.77 29.99 -22.37
N PHE A 160 2.06 31.30 -22.38
CA PHE A 160 3.41 31.81 -22.64
C PHE A 160 4.39 31.57 -21.48
N PHE A 161 3.89 31.30 -20.26
CA PHE A 161 4.71 31.04 -19.08
C PHE A 161 4.39 29.67 -18.44
N PRO A 162 4.64 28.55 -19.14
CA PRO A 162 4.28 27.21 -18.65
C PRO A 162 5.02 26.84 -17.37
N PHE A 163 6.29 27.25 -17.22
CA PHE A 163 7.08 27.00 -16.00
C PHE A 163 6.54 27.82 -14.82
N THR A 164 6.34 29.12 -14.98
CA THR A 164 5.79 30.00 -13.93
C THR A 164 4.40 29.55 -13.50
N ARG A 165 3.54 29.18 -14.46
CA ARG A 165 2.21 28.62 -14.21
C ARG A 165 2.31 27.34 -13.38
N SER A 166 3.18 26.41 -13.74
CA SER A 166 3.33 25.14 -13.01
C SER A 166 3.80 25.36 -11.56
N PHE A 167 4.77 26.25 -11.34
CA PHE A 167 5.21 26.62 -9.99
C PHE A 167 4.10 27.29 -9.18
N LEU A 168 3.34 28.19 -9.79
CA LEU A 168 2.24 28.88 -9.13
C LEU A 168 1.09 27.93 -8.78
N VAL A 169 0.77 26.97 -9.65
CA VAL A 169 -0.19 25.89 -9.37
C VAL A 169 0.27 25.08 -8.17
N ALA A 170 1.52 24.63 -8.14
CA ALA A 170 2.07 23.89 -7.01
C ALA A 170 1.99 24.70 -5.71
N TYR A 171 2.38 25.99 -5.75
CA TYR A 171 2.30 26.88 -4.60
C TYR A 171 0.87 27.05 -4.08
N LEU A 172 -0.10 27.32 -4.96
CA LEU A 172 -1.50 27.46 -4.58
C LEU A 172 -2.06 26.15 -4.02
N PHE A 173 -1.71 25.03 -4.64
CA PHE A 173 -2.10 23.69 -4.18
C PHE A 173 -1.62 23.43 -2.75
N PHE A 174 -0.33 23.63 -2.47
CA PHE A 174 0.22 23.48 -1.13
C PHE A 174 -0.38 24.48 -0.13
N LYS A 175 -0.67 25.72 -0.56
CA LYS A 175 -1.33 26.73 0.27
C LYS A 175 -2.76 26.33 0.66
N LYS A 176 -3.52 25.72 -0.24
CA LYS A 176 -4.88 25.23 0.05
C LYS A 176 -4.84 23.94 0.89
N ILE A 177 -3.89 23.05 0.66
CA ILE A 177 -3.76 21.84 1.50
C ILE A 177 -3.27 22.20 2.90
N SER A 178 -2.34 23.14 3.05
CA SER A 178 -1.82 23.50 4.36
C SER A 178 -2.92 24.01 5.29
N ILE A 179 -3.90 24.78 4.79
CA ILE A 179 -5.05 25.20 5.60
C ILE A 179 -5.87 24.01 6.12
N LEU A 180 -6.04 22.96 5.28
CA LEU A 180 -6.75 21.74 5.66
C LEU A 180 -5.98 20.95 6.71
N VAL A 181 -4.65 20.87 6.57
CA VAL A 181 -3.77 20.21 7.55
C VAL A 181 -3.79 20.96 8.89
N TYR A 182 -3.72 22.29 8.88
CA TYR A 182 -3.82 23.09 10.10
C TYR A 182 -5.17 22.92 10.81
N LEU A 183 -6.26 22.90 10.05
CA LEU A 183 -7.60 22.64 10.59
C LEU A 183 -7.70 21.25 11.23
N LEU A 184 -7.14 20.23 10.58
CA LEU A 184 -7.11 18.86 11.09
C LEU A 184 -6.17 18.68 12.30
N ALA A 185 -5.12 19.48 12.42
CA ALA A 185 -4.15 19.38 13.52
C ALA A 185 -4.62 20.06 14.81
N ILE A 186 -5.51 21.05 14.69
CA ILE A 186 -6.12 21.77 15.83
C ILE A 186 -7.43 21.10 16.29
N GLY A 187 -8.09 20.36 15.39
CA GLY A 187 -9.35 19.65 15.64
C GLY A 187 -9.21 18.30 16.33
#